data_AF-A0A2G9YV73-F1
#
_entry.id   AF-A0A2G9YV73-F1
#
_cell.length_a   1.000
_cell.length_b   1.000
_cell.length_c   1.000
_cell.angle_alpha   90.00
_cell.angle_beta   90.00
_cell.angle_gamma   90.00
#
_symmetry.space_group_name_H-M   'P 1'
#
loop_
_entity.id
_entity.type
_entity.pdbx_description
1 polymer ?
#
loop_
_entity_poly.entity_id
_entity_poly.type
_entity_poly.pdbx_seq_one_letter_code
_entity_poly.pdbx_strand_id
1 'polypeptide(L)'
;MGIEKPTNNKAEQKRTPEEEFFERLLEKIGKQSESLRKMGLPIGPNLRINPRDYSDVYSKEKIESDLIATEGVMEKIHEKKLSLKEIEKEKLKTDGAKLEILVSLLLNKFFEEYSKGRFVAVGTSDYDDLKNGLDTVIFDTLTGRIICAIDEVADNEGTGRRIEEKIKKFTEKNELGGRKLEYGLDVENGKIRKTKRENIPIVLLSLKSKEIKIGFERMLFEKDEKKRNEMAKGFFNYFIKAIGEQIEGLERDKYAMRNPFLKQNLENFKKTMDELAPEEDEFISGKKKKKRGGN
;
A
#
# COMPACT_ATOMS: atom_id res chain seq x y z
N MET A 1 -20.12 61.88 -3.44
CA MET A 1 -19.29 61.06 -2.55
C MET A 1 -19.38 59.62 -3.04
N GLY A 2 -18.42 59.20 -3.86
CA GLY A 2 -18.37 57.83 -4.37
C GLY A 2 -17.68 56.93 -3.35
N ILE A 3 -18.37 55.87 -2.92
CA ILE A 3 -17.81 54.84 -2.06
C ILE A 3 -16.96 53.93 -2.96
N GLU A 4 -15.65 54.12 -2.96
CA GLU A 4 -14.72 53.15 -3.54
C GLU A 4 -14.82 51.84 -2.77
N LYS A 5 -15.28 50.78 -3.45
CA LYS A 5 -15.23 49.43 -2.92
C LYS A 5 -13.76 49.00 -2.88
N PRO A 6 -13.25 48.46 -1.74
CA PRO A 6 -11.92 47.91 -1.71
C PRO A 6 -11.88 46.66 -2.59
N THR A 7 -11.15 46.74 -3.69
CA THR A 7 -10.75 45.60 -4.51
C THR A 7 -9.83 44.72 -3.66
N ASN A 8 -10.39 43.61 -3.16
CA ASN A 8 -9.66 42.61 -2.41
C ASN A 8 -8.78 41.81 -3.37
N ASN A 9 -7.66 42.41 -3.79
CA ASN A 9 -6.56 41.73 -4.47
C ASN A 9 -5.85 40.84 -3.45
N LYS A 10 -6.42 39.66 -3.17
CA LYS A 10 -5.64 38.56 -2.61
C LYS A 10 -4.65 38.14 -3.68
N ALA A 11 -3.43 38.67 -3.59
CA ALA A 11 -2.30 38.19 -4.38
C ALA A 11 -2.24 36.67 -4.26
N GLU A 12 -2.36 35.96 -5.38
CA GLU A 12 -2.08 34.53 -5.47
C GLU A 12 -0.61 34.33 -5.06
N GLN A 13 -0.37 33.98 -3.80
CA GLN A 13 0.94 33.49 -3.39
C GLN A 13 1.24 32.24 -4.22
N LYS A 14 2.25 32.33 -5.08
CA LYS A 14 2.75 31.18 -5.83
C LYS A 14 3.15 30.09 -4.85
N ARG A 15 2.49 28.94 -4.94
CA ARG A 15 2.80 27.74 -4.15
C ARG A 15 4.22 27.28 -4.46
N THR A 16 4.90 26.74 -3.45
CA THR A 16 6.20 26.08 -3.66
C THR A 16 6.01 24.74 -4.40
N PRO A 17 7.04 24.24 -5.12
CA PRO A 17 6.95 22.92 -5.76
C PRO A 17 6.65 21.78 -4.78
N GLU A 18 7.11 21.89 -3.53
CA GLU A 18 6.84 20.91 -2.48
C GLU A 18 5.37 20.95 -2.03
N GLU A 19 4.77 22.13 -1.89
CA GLU A 19 3.35 22.26 -1.57
C GLU A 19 2.47 21.71 -2.70
N GLU A 20 2.81 22.02 -3.96
CA GLU A 20 2.08 21.49 -5.12
C GLU A 20 2.17 19.95 -5.16
N PHE A 21 3.34 19.38 -4.85
CA PHE A 21 3.52 17.93 -4.72
C PHE A 21 2.56 17.32 -3.70
N PHE A 22 2.54 17.85 -2.47
CA PHE A 22 1.71 17.29 -1.40
C PHE A 22 0.23 17.44 -1.69
N GLU A 23 -0.21 18.57 -2.25
CA GLU A 23 -1.62 18.77 -2.60
C GLU A 23 -2.09 17.77 -3.65
N ARG A 24 -1.34 17.59 -4.75
CA ARG A 24 -1.67 16.60 -5.79
C ARG A 24 -1.66 15.18 -5.24
N LEU A 25 -0.73 14.87 -4.35
CA LEU A 25 -0.65 13.57 -3.70
C LEU A 25 -1.88 13.33 -2.82
N LEU A 26 -2.21 14.26 -1.93
CA LEU A 26 -3.39 14.20 -1.06
C LEU A 26 -4.69 14.12 -1.86
N GLU A 27 -4.79 14.83 -2.99
CA GLU A 27 -5.94 14.73 -3.89
C GLU A 27 -6.10 13.31 -4.44
N LYS A 28 -5.00 12.67 -4.88
CA LYS A 28 -5.03 11.27 -5.36
C LYS A 28 -5.41 10.28 -4.26
N ILE A 29 -4.82 10.42 -3.08
CA ILE A 29 -5.13 9.60 -1.90
C ILE A 29 -6.61 9.74 -1.57
N GLY A 30 -7.13 10.97 -1.47
CA GLY A 30 -8.52 11.26 -1.16
C GLY A 30 -9.49 10.62 -2.17
N LYS A 31 -9.24 10.79 -3.48
CA LYS A 31 -10.07 10.17 -4.53
C LYS A 31 -10.09 8.65 -4.44
N GLN A 32 -8.94 8.02 -4.19
CA GLN A 32 -8.88 6.57 -4.07
C GLN A 32 -9.54 6.08 -2.78
N SER A 33 -9.32 6.76 -1.65
CA SER A 33 -10.02 6.49 -0.38
C SER A 33 -11.54 6.57 -0.54
N GLU A 34 -12.05 7.59 -1.23
CA GLU A 34 -13.48 7.70 -1.53
C GLU A 34 -13.99 6.55 -2.41
N SER A 35 -13.23 6.15 -3.42
CA SER A 35 -13.58 5.00 -4.27
C SER A 35 -13.68 3.71 -3.46
N LEU A 36 -12.69 3.44 -2.60
CA LEU A 36 -12.67 2.25 -1.74
C LEU A 36 -13.81 2.27 -0.70
N ARG A 37 -14.14 3.43 -0.14
CA ARG A 37 -15.30 3.57 0.75
C ARG A 37 -16.62 3.29 0.03
N LYS A 38 -16.76 3.69 -1.24
CA LYS A 38 -17.95 3.37 -2.05
C LYS A 38 -18.09 1.86 -2.29
N MET A 39 -17.00 1.11 -2.25
CA MET A 39 -17.00 -0.35 -2.27
C MET A 39 -17.35 -0.98 -0.91
N GLY A 40 -17.54 -0.17 0.15
CA GLY A 40 -17.89 -0.62 1.49
C GLY A 40 -16.69 -0.91 2.40
N LEU A 41 -15.46 -0.54 2.00
CA LEU A 41 -14.29 -0.73 2.87
C LEU A 41 -14.23 0.35 3.98
N PRO A 42 -13.83 -0.03 5.22
CA PRO A 42 -13.67 0.88 6.37
C PRO A 42 -12.35 1.66 6.29
N ILE A 43 -12.20 2.49 5.25
CA ILE A 43 -10.96 3.20 4.93
C ILE A 43 -11.06 4.70 5.27
N GLY A 44 -10.07 5.18 6.01
CA GLY A 44 -9.89 6.59 6.33
C GLY A 44 -9.50 7.46 5.12
N PRO A 45 -9.31 8.77 5.33
CA PRO A 45 -8.90 9.69 4.27
C PRO A 45 -7.45 9.49 3.79
N ASN A 46 -6.67 8.67 4.47
CA ASN A 46 -5.24 8.43 4.25
C ASN A 46 -4.94 7.05 3.61
N LEU A 47 -5.93 6.41 2.97
CA LEU A 47 -5.86 5.04 2.42
C LEU A 47 -5.62 3.91 3.43
N ARG A 48 -5.79 4.17 4.73
CA ARG A 48 -5.60 3.18 5.78
C ARG A 48 -6.92 2.71 6.39
N ILE A 49 -6.94 1.48 6.89
CA ILE A 49 -8.07 0.95 7.66
C ILE A 49 -8.29 1.82 8.90
N ASN A 50 -9.53 2.24 9.12
CA ASN A 50 -9.94 3.09 10.24
C ASN A 50 -10.53 2.23 11.38
N PRO A 51 -9.82 2.06 12.51
CA PRO A 51 -10.32 1.31 13.66
C PRO A 51 -11.70 1.73 14.16
N ARG A 52 -12.04 3.02 14.06
CA ARG A 52 -13.32 3.55 14.55
C ARG A 52 -14.53 2.98 13.80
N ASP A 53 -14.32 2.50 12.58
CA ASP A 53 -15.39 1.89 11.78
C ASP A 53 -15.70 0.45 12.25
N TYR A 54 -14.95 -0.11 13.22
CA TYR A 54 -15.13 -1.45 13.78
C TYR A 54 -15.94 -1.50 15.09
N SER A 55 -16.73 -0.47 15.37
CA SER A 55 -17.56 -0.39 16.60
C SER A 55 -18.66 -1.45 16.73
N ASP A 56 -18.95 -2.18 15.65
CA ASP A 56 -19.83 -3.36 15.60
C ASP A 56 -19.09 -4.68 15.86
N VAL A 57 -17.75 -4.68 15.81
CA VAL A 57 -16.89 -5.84 16.08
C VAL A 57 -16.23 -5.74 17.46
N TYR A 58 -15.84 -4.52 17.85
CA TYR A 58 -15.09 -4.26 19.08
C TYR A 58 -15.78 -3.22 19.96
N SER A 59 -15.57 -3.33 21.28
CA SER A 59 -16.06 -2.32 22.22
C SER A 59 -15.34 -0.99 22.02
N LYS A 60 -15.99 0.11 22.39
CA LYS A 60 -15.40 1.45 22.30
C LYS A 60 -14.12 1.56 23.11
N GLU A 61 -14.08 0.92 24.28
CA GLU A 61 -12.93 0.89 25.18
C GLU A 61 -11.72 0.21 24.53
N LYS A 62 -11.95 -0.89 23.79
CA LYS A 62 -10.87 -1.55 23.04
C LYS A 62 -10.33 -0.65 21.93
N ILE A 63 -11.22 -0.08 21.11
CA ILE A 63 -10.81 0.80 20.01
C ILE A 63 -10.03 1.99 20.55
N GLU A 64 -10.51 2.63 21.61
CA GLU A 64 -9.82 3.76 22.24
C GLU A 64 -8.48 3.35 22.84
N SER A 65 -8.40 2.20 23.52
CA SER A 65 -7.14 1.68 24.04
C SER A 65 -6.12 1.42 22.92
N ASP A 66 -6.55 0.86 21.79
CA ASP A 66 -5.68 0.60 20.65
C ASP A 66 -5.20 1.92 20.01
N LEU A 67 -6.09 2.92 19.87
CA LEU A 67 -5.75 4.26 19.38
C LEU A 67 -4.75 4.97 20.31
N ILE A 68 -4.99 4.99 21.63
CA ILE A 68 -4.06 5.58 22.61
C ILE A 68 -2.69 4.88 22.55
N ALA A 69 -2.66 3.56 22.41
CA ALA A 69 -1.42 2.81 22.30
C ALA A 69 -0.59 3.19 21.05
N THR A 70 -1.26 3.66 19.99
CA THR A 70 -0.59 4.18 18.78
C THR A 70 -0.19 5.64 18.94
N GLU A 71 -1.05 6.49 19.49
CA GLU A 71 -0.78 7.91 19.73
C GLU A 71 0.41 8.10 20.67
N GLY A 72 0.49 7.35 21.78
CA GLY A 72 1.62 7.42 22.71
C GLY A 72 2.96 6.94 22.13
N VAL A 73 2.94 6.12 21.08
CA VAL A 73 4.14 5.76 20.30
C VAL A 73 4.48 6.89 19.33
N MET A 74 3.49 7.45 18.65
CA MET A 74 3.64 8.56 17.72
C MET A 74 4.17 9.85 18.40
N GLU A 75 3.67 10.18 19.59
CA GLU A 75 4.16 11.31 20.38
C GLU A 75 5.63 11.13 20.80
N LYS A 76 6.01 9.91 21.20
CA LYS A 76 7.42 9.58 21.52
C LYS A 76 8.33 9.66 20.30
N ILE A 77 7.84 9.26 19.13
CA ILE A 77 8.59 9.34 17.88
C ILE A 77 8.79 10.79 17.43
N HIS A 78 7.78 11.64 17.62
CA HIS A 78 7.82 12.99 17.08
C HIS A 78 8.39 14.06 18.03
N GLU A 79 8.57 13.79 19.33
CA GLU A 79 9.10 14.69 20.39
C GLU A 79 8.52 16.12 20.45
N LYS A 80 7.62 16.47 19.54
CA LYS A 80 7.09 17.80 19.25
C LYS A 80 5.57 17.73 19.35
N LYS A 81 4.97 18.79 19.91
CA LYS A 81 3.51 19.02 19.95
C LYS A 81 2.97 19.42 18.57
N LEU A 82 3.17 18.57 17.58
CA LEU A 82 2.59 18.74 16.25
C LEU A 82 1.11 18.37 16.28
N SER A 83 0.29 19.07 15.51
CA SER A 83 -1.08 18.65 15.23
C SER A 83 -1.09 17.36 14.40
N LEU A 84 -2.19 16.59 14.45
CA LEU A 84 -2.35 15.36 13.64
C LEU A 84 -2.06 15.58 12.15
N LYS A 85 -2.50 16.72 11.61
CA LYS A 85 -2.29 17.08 10.20
C LYS A 85 -0.82 17.37 9.89
N GLU A 86 -0.08 17.94 10.83
CA GLU A 86 1.36 18.15 10.70
C GLU A 86 2.12 16.83 10.82
N ILE A 87 1.70 15.94 11.73
CA ILE A 87 2.27 14.58 11.85
C ILE A 87 2.08 13.82 10.53
N GLU A 88 0.89 13.84 9.93
CA GLU A 88 0.66 13.23 8.62
C GLU A 88 1.58 13.85 7.54
N LYS A 89 1.69 15.18 7.50
CA LYS A 89 2.59 15.85 6.54
C LYS A 89 4.05 15.49 6.76
N GLU A 90 4.51 15.37 8.00
CA GLU A 90 5.87 14.92 8.33
C GLU A 90 6.08 13.44 7.97
N LYS A 91 5.12 12.55 8.24
CA LYS A 91 5.18 11.14 7.80
C LYS A 91 5.38 11.06 6.29
N LEU A 92 4.61 11.83 5.52
CA LEU A 92 4.68 11.89 4.06
C LEU A 92 6.02 12.41 3.52
N LYS A 93 6.90 12.96 4.35
CA LYS A 93 8.26 13.35 3.91
C LYS A 93 9.20 12.15 3.86
N THR A 94 8.95 11.10 4.64
CA THR A 94 9.80 9.91 4.70
C THR A 94 9.65 9.05 3.44
N ASP A 95 10.74 8.44 2.99
CA ASP A 95 10.70 7.58 1.81
C ASP A 95 9.90 6.29 2.05
N GLY A 96 9.85 5.79 3.29
CA GLY A 96 9.02 4.63 3.66
C GLY A 96 7.53 4.89 3.45
N ALA A 97 6.99 5.97 4.03
CA ALA A 97 5.58 6.33 3.85
C ALA A 97 5.25 6.67 2.39
N LYS A 98 6.18 7.30 1.67
CA LYS A 98 6.06 7.53 0.23
C LYS A 98 5.96 6.21 -0.54
N LEU A 99 6.79 5.21 -0.22
CA LEU A 99 6.74 3.91 -0.88
C LEU A 99 5.40 3.20 -0.64
N GLU A 100 4.92 3.17 0.60
CA GLU A 100 3.60 2.59 0.96
C GLU A 100 2.47 3.19 0.12
N ILE A 101 2.44 4.52 0.03
CA ILE A 101 1.42 5.24 -0.76
C ILE A 101 1.59 4.97 -2.26
N LEU A 102 2.82 4.94 -2.76
CA LEU A 102 3.09 4.64 -4.16
C LEU A 102 2.60 3.23 -4.53
N VAL A 103 2.91 2.24 -3.70
CA VAL A 103 2.45 0.85 -3.84
C VAL A 103 0.93 0.81 -3.83
N SER A 104 0.28 1.38 -2.82
CA SER A 104 -1.18 1.39 -2.69
C SER A 104 -1.86 2.05 -3.89
N LEU A 105 -1.40 3.23 -4.32
CA LEU A 105 -1.98 3.96 -5.44
C LEU A 105 -1.85 3.17 -6.76
N LEU A 106 -0.67 2.62 -7.03
CA LEU A 106 -0.39 1.90 -8.27
C LEU A 106 -1.09 0.54 -8.33
N LEU A 107 -1.04 -0.25 -7.25
CA LEU A 107 -1.73 -1.53 -7.19
C LEU A 107 -3.22 -1.36 -7.43
N ASN A 108 -3.89 -0.47 -6.68
CA ASN A 108 -5.32 -0.22 -6.86
C ASN A 108 -5.68 0.31 -8.26
N LYS A 109 -4.84 1.17 -8.87
CA LYS A 109 -5.08 1.65 -10.24
C LYS A 109 -5.19 0.49 -11.22
N PHE A 110 -4.24 -0.45 -11.16
CA PHE A 110 -4.21 -1.57 -12.10
C PHE A 110 -5.10 -2.73 -11.68
N PHE A 111 -5.41 -2.90 -10.40
CA PHE A 111 -6.45 -3.82 -9.98
C PHE A 111 -7.83 -3.36 -10.46
N GLU A 112 -8.12 -2.06 -10.45
CA GLU A 112 -9.32 -1.53 -11.10
C GLU A 112 -9.33 -1.84 -12.60
N GLU A 113 -8.21 -1.59 -13.29
CA GLU A 113 -8.09 -1.79 -14.74
C GLU A 113 -8.19 -3.27 -15.17
N TYR A 114 -7.48 -4.17 -14.49
CA TYR A 114 -7.31 -5.57 -14.90
C TYR A 114 -8.30 -6.52 -14.23
N SER A 115 -8.75 -6.20 -13.01
CA SER A 115 -9.62 -7.08 -12.22
C SER A 115 -10.97 -6.46 -11.88
N LYS A 116 -11.29 -5.26 -12.43
CA LYS A 116 -12.51 -4.51 -12.13
C LYS A 116 -12.70 -4.28 -10.63
N GLY A 117 -11.60 -4.00 -9.94
CA GLY A 117 -11.60 -3.74 -8.50
C GLY A 117 -11.80 -4.97 -7.62
N ARG A 118 -11.67 -6.20 -8.17
CA ARG A 118 -11.69 -7.43 -7.36
C ARG A 118 -10.59 -7.43 -6.31
N PHE A 119 -9.42 -6.90 -6.63
CA PHE A 119 -8.33 -6.78 -5.67
C PHE A 119 -8.17 -5.32 -5.24
N VAL A 120 -7.86 -5.12 -3.97
CA VAL A 120 -7.56 -3.80 -3.42
C VAL A 120 -6.36 -3.87 -2.49
N ALA A 121 -5.50 -2.87 -2.56
CA ALA A 121 -4.37 -2.69 -1.65
C ALA A 121 -4.69 -1.56 -0.68
N VAL A 122 -4.65 -1.81 0.62
CA VAL A 122 -4.97 -0.80 1.63
C VAL A 122 -3.95 -0.83 2.76
N GLY A 123 -3.58 0.35 3.24
CA GLY A 123 -2.76 0.45 4.44
C GLY A 123 -3.53 -0.12 5.64
N THR A 124 -2.85 -0.82 6.54
CA THR A 124 -3.49 -1.34 7.75
C THR A 124 -3.72 -0.21 8.76
N SER A 125 -4.41 -0.51 9.86
CA SER A 125 -4.53 0.47 10.95
C SER A 125 -3.16 0.84 11.53
N ASP A 126 -2.99 2.04 12.10
CA ASP A 126 -1.74 2.39 12.82
C ASP A 126 -1.44 1.38 13.95
N TYR A 127 -2.48 0.74 14.51
CA TYR A 127 -2.32 -0.31 15.52
C TYR A 127 -1.69 -1.57 14.92
N ASP A 128 -2.21 -2.04 13.78
CA ASP A 128 -1.69 -3.23 13.12
C ASP A 128 -0.28 -3.03 12.57
N ASP A 129 0.02 -1.84 12.05
CA ASP A 129 1.37 -1.43 11.68
C ASP A 129 2.32 -1.48 12.90
N LEU A 130 2.03 -0.70 13.95
CA LEU A 130 2.96 -0.56 15.08
C LEU A 130 3.07 -1.82 15.95
N LYS A 131 1.97 -2.57 16.12
CA LYS A 131 1.94 -3.76 17.00
C LYS A 131 2.15 -5.06 16.25
N ASN A 132 1.57 -5.21 15.07
CA ASN A 132 1.63 -6.45 14.31
C ASN A 132 2.68 -6.40 13.17
N GLY A 133 3.16 -5.22 12.80
CA GLY A 133 4.16 -5.01 11.76
C GLY A 133 3.62 -5.35 10.38
N LEU A 134 2.44 -4.82 10.06
CA LEU A 134 1.79 -4.94 8.75
C LEU A 134 1.55 -3.54 8.19
N ASP A 135 2.19 -3.17 7.09
CA ASP A 135 2.04 -1.81 6.54
C ASP A 135 0.83 -1.74 5.60
N THR A 136 0.83 -2.60 4.57
CA THR A 136 -0.23 -2.70 3.56
C THR A 136 -0.77 -4.12 3.48
N VAL A 137 -2.03 -4.31 3.11
CA VAL A 137 -2.61 -5.62 2.78
C VAL A 137 -3.27 -5.62 1.42
N ILE A 138 -3.15 -6.72 0.69
CA ILE A 138 -3.96 -6.98 -0.52
C ILE A 138 -5.17 -7.83 -0.12
N PHE A 139 -6.36 -7.38 -0.49
CA PHE A 139 -7.63 -8.02 -0.20
C PHE A 139 -8.36 -8.40 -1.49
N ASP A 140 -8.86 -9.64 -1.57
CA ASP A 140 -9.75 -10.10 -2.63
C ASP A 140 -11.21 -9.85 -2.20
N THR A 141 -11.84 -8.85 -2.81
CA THR A 141 -13.21 -8.41 -2.51
C THR A 141 -14.27 -9.40 -2.98
N LEU A 142 -13.92 -10.39 -3.80
CA LEU A 142 -14.84 -11.46 -4.21
C LEU A 142 -14.86 -12.59 -3.17
N THR A 143 -13.68 -13.00 -2.69
CA THR A 143 -13.56 -14.16 -1.79
C THR A 143 -13.47 -13.77 -0.31
N GLY A 144 -13.25 -12.49 -0.01
CA GLY A 144 -13.05 -11.99 1.35
C GLY A 144 -11.67 -12.27 1.93
N ARG A 145 -10.73 -12.78 1.13
CA ARG A 145 -9.44 -13.24 1.65
C ARG A 145 -8.42 -12.12 1.64
N ILE A 146 -7.58 -12.09 2.68
CA ILE A 146 -6.33 -11.33 2.66
C ILE A 146 -5.31 -12.20 1.94
N ILE A 147 -4.81 -11.70 0.83
CA ILE A 147 -3.84 -12.35 -0.04
C ILE A 147 -2.48 -12.40 0.66
N CYS A 148 -1.97 -11.23 1.01
CA CYS A 148 -0.73 -11.05 1.75
C CYS A 148 -0.74 -9.66 2.39
N ALA A 149 0.17 -9.48 3.34
CA ALA A 149 0.62 -8.17 3.75
C ALA A 149 1.94 -7.82 3.06
N ILE A 150 2.12 -6.55 2.76
CA ILE A 150 3.33 -5.98 2.21
C ILE A 150 3.99 -5.16 3.31
N ASP A 151 5.30 -5.36 3.49
CA ASP A 151 6.18 -4.52 4.29
C ASP A 151 7.06 -3.71 3.33
N GLU A 152 6.92 -2.38 3.34
CA GLU A 152 7.62 -1.49 2.43
C GLU A 152 8.98 -1.03 3.01
N VAL A 153 10.03 -1.11 2.19
CA VAL A 153 11.39 -0.74 2.57
C VAL A 153 12.01 0.22 1.57
N ALA A 154 12.20 1.47 1.99
CA ALA A 154 13.06 2.38 1.27
C ALA A 154 14.54 2.03 1.52
N ASP A 155 15.24 1.60 0.47
CA ASP A 155 16.69 1.33 0.51
C ASP A 155 17.47 2.63 0.31
N ASN A 156 17.62 3.37 1.41
CA ASN A 156 18.28 4.67 1.42
C ASN A 156 19.80 4.56 1.32
N GLU A 157 20.38 3.43 1.76
CA GLU A 157 21.83 3.24 1.84
C GLU A 157 22.39 2.59 0.57
N GLY A 158 21.56 1.88 -0.20
CA GLY A 158 22.00 1.16 -1.40
C GLY A 158 22.97 0.01 -1.10
N THR A 159 23.18 -0.30 0.18
CA THR A 159 24.06 -1.35 0.70
C THR A 159 23.37 -2.70 0.75
N GLY A 160 22.03 -2.74 0.64
CA GLY A 160 21.23 -3.96 0.74
C GLY A 160 21.12 -4.54 2.15
N ARG A 161 21.97 -4.14 3.11
CA ARG A 161 22.02 -4.71 4.46
C ARG A 161 20.69 -4.60 5.21
N ARG A 162 20.03 -3.45 5.14
CA ARG A 162 18.71 -3.25 5.77
C ARG A 162 17.64 -4.15 5.14
N ILE A 163 17.73 -4.36 3.82
CA ILE A 163 16.83 -5.29 3.11
C ILE A 163 17.11 -6.71 3.59
N GLU A 164 18.36 -7.16 3.65
CA GLU A 164 18.74 -8.50 4.11
C GLU A 164 18.27 -8.79 5.55
N GLU A 165 18.47 -7.83 6.46
CA GLU A 165 18.01 -7.94 7.84
C GLU A 165 16.47 -8.00 7.93
N LYS A 166 15.75 -7.23 7.10
CA LYS A 166 14.29 -7.33 7.00
C LYS A 166 13.86 -8.64 6.34
N ILE A 167 14.60 -9.15 5.35
CA ILE A 167 14.34 -10.44 4.70
C ILE A 167 14.31 -11.54 5.74
N LYS A 168 15.39 -11.66 6.52
CA LYS A 168 15.48 -12.66 7.58
C LYS A 168 14.30 -12.56 8.56
N LYS A 169 13.96 -11.35 8.99
CA LYS A 169 12.85 -11.13 9.93
C LYS A 169 11.51 -11.53 9.35
N PHE A 170 11.21 -11.25 8.07
CA PHE A 170 9.92 -11.66 7.52
C PHE A 170 9.86 -13.16 7.23
N THR A 171 10.98 -13.78 6.83
CA THR A 171 11.06 -15.24 6.70
C THR A 171 10.70 -15.90 8.03
N GLU A 172 11.35 -15.49 9.13
CA GLU A 172 11.04 -16.00 10.48
C GLU A 172 9.57 -15.80 10.86
N LYS A 173 8.97 -14.64 10.54
CA LYS A 173 7.55 -14.39 10.80
C LYS A 173 6.63 -15.34 10.01
N ASN A 174 6.94 -15.60 8.75
CA ASN A 174 6.18 -16.52 7.91
C ASN A 174 6.35 -17.98 8.35
N GLU A 175 7.56 -18.39 8.75
CA GLU A 175 7.81 -19.72 9.34
C GLU A 175 6.99 -19.94 10.63
N LEU A 176 6.73 -18.88 11.38
CA LEU A 176 5.86 -18.89 12.56
C LEU A 176 4.36 -18.80 12.23
N GLY A 177 4.00 -18.91 10.95
CA GLY A 177 2.62 -18.93 10.48
C GLY A 177 2.10 -17.60 9.93
N GLY A 178 2.92 -16.55 9.87
CA GLY A 178 2.55 -15.24 9.34
C GLY A 178 2.12 -14.25 10.42
N ARG A 179 1.22 -13.33 10.08
CA ARG A 179 0.77 -12.26 10.97
C ARG A 179 -0.73 -12.24 11.23
N LYS A 180 -1.05 -11.50 12.28
CA LYS A 180 -2.40 -11.17 12.70
C LYS A 180 -2.72 -9.74 12.28
N LEU A 181 -3.93 -9.54 11.79
CA LEU A 181 -4.54 -8.26 11.48
C LEU A 181 -5.79 -8.13 12.36
N GLU A 182 -5.73 -7.27 13.35
CA GLU A 182 -6.83 -7.01 14.28
C GLU A 182 -8.00 -6.36 13.55
N TYR A 183 -7.72 -5.33 12.75
CA TYR A 183 -8.73 -4.62 11.96
C TYR A 183 -8.73 -5.14 10.53
N GLY A 184 -9.21 -6.37 10.33
CA GLY A 184 -9.24 -7.06 9.04
C GLY A 184 -10.61 -7.09 8.35
N LEU A 185 -10.67 -7.78 7.21
CA LEU A 185 -11.83 -7.83 6.32
C LEU A 185 -12.17 -9.28 5.91
N ASP A 186 -13.45 -9.52 5.68
CA ASP A 186 -14.05 -10.73 5.11
C ASP A 186 -15.13 -10.36 4.09
N VAL A 187 -15.66 -11.34 3.37
CA VAL A 187 -16.85 -11.20 2.52
C VAL A 187 -17.86 -12.24 2.97
N GLU A 188 -19.05 -11.76 3.34
CA GLU A 188 -20.18 -12.59 3.72
C GLU A 188 -21.40 -12.17 2.90
N ASN A 189 -22.01 -13.12 2.17
CA ASN A 189 -23.14 -12.86 1.28
C ASN A 189 -22.87 -11.74 0.26
N GLY A 190 -21.66 -11.70 -0.30
CA GLY A 190 -21.24 -10.68 -1.28
C GLY A 190 -21.06 -9.28 -0.70
N LYS A 191 -21.04 -9.13 0.63
CA LYS A 191 -20.81 -7.86 1.32
C LYS A 191 -19.54 -7.94 2.15
N ILE A 192 -18.79 -6.83 2.16
CA ILE A 192 -17.60 -6.71 3.00
C ILE A 192 -18.03 -6.70 4.47
N ARG A 193 -17.39 -7.55 5.27
CA ARG A 193 -17.57 -7.67 6.72
C ARG A 193 -16.26 -7.38 7.43
N LYS A 194 -16.35 -6.66 8.54
CA LYS A 194 -15.22 -6.39 9.44
C LYS A 194 -14.96 -7.61 10.32
N THR A 195 -13.70 -8.02 10.43
CA THR A 195 -13.29 -9.19 11.24
C THR A 195 -11.82 -9.10 11.62
N LYS A 196 -11.38 -10.02 12.48
CA LYS A 196 -9.97 -10.27 12.72
C LYS A 196 -9.45 -11.33 11.75
N ARG A 197 -8.21 -11.18 11.27
CA ARG A 197 -7.52 -12.17 10.44
C ARG A 197 -6.21 -12.62 11.06
N GLU A 198 -5.84 -13.86 10.78
CA GLU A 198 -4.60 -14.49 11.24
C GLU A 198 -3.97 -15.29 10.10
N ASN A 199 -2.72 -15.68 10.28
CA ASN A 199 -1.93 -16.42 9.32
C ASN A 199 -1.75 -15.71 7.96
N ILE A 200 -1.60 -14.37 8.01
CA ILE A 200 -1.39 -13.56 6.83
C ILE A 200 0.08 -13.67 6.41
N PRO A 201 0.39 -14.14 5.18
CA PRO A 201 1.76 -14.13 4.68
C PRO A 201 2.25 -12.70 4.51
N ILE A 202 3.50 -12.45 4.87
CA ILE A 202 4.16 -11.16 4.63
C ILE A 202 5.12 -11.29 3.46
N VAL A 203 5.13 -10.30 2.59
CA VAL A 203 6.14 -10.10 1.55
C VAL A 203 6.79 -8.73 1.73
N LEU A 204 7.99 -8.58 1.19
CA LEU A 204 8.76 -7.36 1.26
C LEU A 204 8.77 -6.66 -0.10
N LEU A 205 8.42 -5.38 -0.15
CA LEU A 205 8.68 -4.56 -1.33
C LEU A 205 9.72 -3.51 -1.01
N SER A 206 10.75 -3.41 -1.85
CA SER A 206 11.81 -2.44 -1.66
C SER A 206 12.07 -1.64 -2.91
N LEU A 207 12.24 -0.33 -2.75
CA LEU A 207 12.71 0.56 -3.80
C LEU A 207 13.77 1.50 -3.23
N LYS A 208 14.70 1.93 -4.07
CA LYS A 208 15.65 2.98 -3.72
C LYS A 208 14.92 4.32 -3.66
N SER A 209 15.37 5.24 -2.81
CA SER A 209 14.81 6.61 -2.70
C SER A 209 14.64 7.31 -4.06
N LYS A 210 15.61 7.13 -4.96
CA LYS A 210 15.56 7.68 -6.32
C LYS A 210 14.40 7.13 -7.14
N GLU A 211 14.11 5.84 -7.02
CA GLU A 211 13.02 5.18 -7.76
C GLU A 211 11.66 5.63 -7.21
N ILE A 212 11.54 5.77 -5.89
CA ILE A 212 10.35 6.32 -5.23
C ILE A 212 10.07 7.74 -5.74
N LYS A 213 11.10 8.60 -5.74
CA LYS A 213 10.99 9.98 -6.26
C LYS A 213 10.56 10.00 -7.73
N ILE A 214 11.20 9.19 -8.57
CA ILE A 214 10.86 9.03 -10.00
C ILE A 214 9.40 8.58 -10.16
N GLY A 215 8.95 7.63 -9.33
CA GLY A 215 7.57 7.13 -9.32
C GLY A 215 6.56 8.26 -9.09
N PHE A 216 6.76 9.09 -8.07
CA PHE A 216 5.86 10.21 -7.80
C PHE A 216 5.96 11.34 -8.83
N GLU A 217 7.18 11.75 -9.22
CA GLU A 217 7.35 12.81 -10.22
C GLU A 217 6.58 12.47 -11.49
N ARG A 218 6.69 11.23 -11.94
CA ARG A 218 6.00 10.74 -13.14
C ARG A 218 4.50 10.56 -12.92
N MET A 219 4.08 10.00 -11.79
CA MET A 219 2.66 9.78 -11.50
C MET A 219 1.87 11.09 -11.32
N LEU A 220 2.50 12.13 -10.76
CA LEU A 220 1.84 13.38 -10.39
C LEU A 220 2.00 14.49 -11.45
N PHE A 221 3.12 14.54 -12.17
CA PHE A 221 3.47 15.68 -13.03
C PHE A 221 3.68 15.34 -14.51
N GLU A 222 3.74 14.05 -14.89
CA GLU A 222 3.79 13.69 -16.32
C GLU A 222 2.49 14.08 -17.03
N LYS A 223 2.61 14.94 -18.04
CA LYS A 223 1.49 15.47 -18.83
C LYS A 223 1.05 14.49 -19.90
N ASP A 224 1.98 13.71 -20.44
CA ASP A 224 1.70 12.67 -21.43
C ASP A 224 1.08 11.46 -20.74
N GLU A 225 -0.22 11.27 -20.93
CA GLU A 225 -0.97 10.18 -20.32
C GLU A 225 -0.44 8.79 -20.70
N LYS A 226 -0.01 8.61 -21.95
CA LYS A 226 0.52 7.33 -22.42
C LYS A 226 1.81 7.01 -21.68
N LYS A 227 2.75 7.95 -21.63
CA LYS A 227 4.01 7.77 -20.88
C LYS A 227 3.73 7.53 -19.40
N ARG A 228 2.83 8.30 -18.79
CA ARG A 228 2.45 8.15 -17.38
C ARG A 228 1.92 6.74 -17.11
N ASN A 229 1.06 6.20 -17.97
CA ASN A 229 0.51 4.85 -17.83
C ASN A 229 1.57 3.77 -18.07
N GLU A 230 2.42 3.89 -19.09
CA GLU A 230 3.51 2.92 -19.36
C GLU A 230 4.46 2.81 -18.16
N MET A 231 4.82 3.94 -17.56
CA MET A 231 5.70 3.97 -16.39
C MET A 231 5.03 3.38 -15.15
N ALA A 232 3.77 3.74 -14.90
CA ALA A 232 2.97 3.16 -13.83
C ALA A 232 2.85 1.63 -13.99
N LYS A 233 2.64 1.14 -15.21
CA LYS A 233 2.59 -0.29 -15.54
C LYS A 233 3.93 -0.97 -15.24
N GLY A 234 5.05 -0.30 -15.54
CA GLY A 234 6.39 -0.78 -15.19
C GLY A 234 6.58 -1.02 -13.69
N PHE A 235 6.16 -0.08 -12.84
CA PHE A 235 6.19 -0.26 -11.37
C PHE A 235 5.23 -1.36 -10.91
N PHE A 236 4.01 -1.39 -11.44
CA PHE A 236 3.04 -2.44 -11.12
C PHE A 236 3.58 -3.84 -11.44
N ASN A 237 4.11 -4.03 -12.65
CA ASN A 237 4.70 -5.30 -13.07
C ASN A 237 5.86 -5.70 -12.17
N TYR A 238 6.70 -4.75 -11.77
CA TYR A 238 7.77 -4.99 -10.81
C TYR A 238 7.21 -5.46 -9.46
N PHE A 239 6.20 -4.80 -8.89
CA PHE A 239 5.60 -5.19 -7.62
C PHE A 239 4.95 -6.56 -7.69
N ILE A 240 4.10 -6.83 -8.68
CA ILE A 240 3.44 -8.12 -8.87
C ILE A 240 4.48 -9.24 -9.01
N LYS A 241 5.53 -9.02 -9.81
CA LYS A 241 6.62 -9.98 -9.95
C LYS A 241 7.36 -10.23 -8.63
N ALA A 242 7.73 -9.16 -7.91
CA ALA A 242 8.46 -9.28 -6.64
C ALA A 242 7.63 -9.98 -5.55
N ILE A 243 6.32 -9.73 -5.50
CA ILE A 243 5.39 -10.45 -4.62
C ILE A 243 5.35 -11.93 -5.04
N GLY A 244 5.14 -12.22 -6.34
CA GLY A 244 5.09 -13.58 -6.86
C GLY A 244 6.34 -14.41 -6.54
N GLU A 245 7.52 -13.87 -6.79
CA GLU A 245 8.80 -14.54 -6.51
C GLU A 245 8.98 -14.87 -5.01
N GLN A 246 8.56 -13.99 -4.11
CA GLN A 246 8.65 -14.24 -2.68
C GLN A 246 7.66 -15.31 -2.21
N ILE A 247 6.45 -15.31 -2.74
CA ILE A 247 5.46 -16.32 -2.42
C ILE A 247 5.90 -17.70 -2.94
N GLU A 248 6.44 -17.79 -4.16
CA GLU A 248 7.06 -19.03 -4.65
C GLU A 248 8.22 -19.49 -3.75
N GLY A 249 8.99 -18.55 -3.20
CA GLY A 249 10.01 -18.84 -2.20
C GLY A 249 9.43 -19.47 -0.93
N LEU A 250 8.34 -18.92 -0.41
CA LEU A 250 7.63 -19.45 0.77
C LEU A 250 7.01 -20.84 0.51
N GLU A 251 6.52 -21.12 -0.70
CA GLU A 251 6.00 -22.46 -1.05
C GLU A 251 7.09 -23.54 -1.00
N ARG A 252 8.34 -23.16 -1.25
CA ARG A 252 9.51 -24.06 -1.19
C ARG A 252 10.09 -24.19 0.22
N ASP A 253 9.69 -23.30 1.13
CA ASP A 253 10.11 -23.30 2.52
C ASP A 253 9.36 -24.36 3.33
N LYS A 254 10.09 -25.39 3.78
CA LYS A 254 9.52 -26.51 4.54
C LYS A 254 8.94 -26.08 5.89
N TYR A 255 9.39 -24.97 6.48
CA TYR A 255 8.91 -24.51 7.78
C TYR A 255 7.62 -23.71 7.63
N ALA A 256 7.59 -22.76 6.69
CA ALA A 256 6.36 -22.03 6.36
C ALA A 256 5.21 -22.99 5.98
N MET A 257 5.52 -24.03 5.21
CA MET A 257 4.54 -25.01 4.74
C MET A 257 4.05 -26.01 5.80
N ARG A 258 4.56 -25.95 7.05
CA ARG A 258 3.99 -26.71 8.18
C ARG A 258 2.68 -26.11 8.66
N ASN A 259 2.43 -24.82 8.44
CA ASN A 259 1.18 -24.19 8.79
C ASN A 259 0.15 -24.44 7.66
N PRO A 260 -0.92 -25.23 7.89
CA PRO A 260 -1.89 -25.57 6.85
C PRO A 260 -2.71 -24.37 6.36
N PHE A 261 -2.94 -23.37 7.23
CA PHE A 261 -3.65 -22.15 6.86
C PHE A 261 -2.78 -21.25 5.97
N LEU A 262 -1.50 -21.10 6.32
CA LEU A 262 -0.55 -20.37 5.47
C LEU A 262 -0.43 -21.03 4.09
N LYS A 263 -0.26 -22.35 4.05
CA LYS A 263 -0.23 -23.12 2.80
C LYS A 263 -1.47 -22.86 1.94
N GLN A 264 -2.67 -22.92 2.53
CA GLN A 264 -3.91 -22.65 1.81
C GLN A 264 -3.97 -21.22 1.28
N ASN A 265 -3.47 -20.23 2.05
CA ASN A 265 -3.40 -18.84 1.61
C ASN A 265 -2.45 -18.68 0.40
N LEU A 266 -1.29 -19.34 0.41
CA LEU A 266 -0.32 -19.32 -0.71
C LEU A 266 -0.90 -19.99 -1.98
N GLU A 267 -1.57 -21.13 -1.86
CA GLU A 267 -2.21 -21.81 -3.00
C GLU A 267 -3.32 -20.95 -3.64
N ASN A 268 -4.10 -20.25 -2.82
CA ASN A 268 -5.14 -19.33 -3.32
C ASN A 268 -4.54 -18.08 -3.97
N PHE A 269 -3.43 -17.59 -3.42
CA PHE A 269 -2.70 -16.48 -3.98
C PHE A 269 -2.16 -16.80 -5.38
N LYS A 270 -1.58 -17.99 -5.57
CA LYS A 270 -1.07 -18.39 -6.89
C LYS A 270 -2.15 -18.34 -7.97
N LYS A 271 -3.32 -18.90 -7.67
CA LYS A 271 -4.49 -18.82 -8.57
C LYS A 271 -4.87 -17.37 -8.89
N THR A 272 -4.79 -16.50 -7.90
CA THR A 272 -5.05 -15.06 -8.04
C THR A 272 -4.00 -14.36 -8.90
N MET A 273 -2.72 -14.71 -8.74
CA MET A 273 -1.64 -14.09 -9.51
C MET A 273 -1.65 -14.52 -10.96
N ASP A 274 -2.03 -15.76 -11.25
CA ASP A 274 -2.21 -16.23 -12.62
C ASP A 274 -3.31 -15.42 -13.35
N GLU A 275 -4.31 -14.92 -12.61
CA GLU A 275 -5.35 -14.02 -13.14
C GLU A 275 -4.89 -12.56 -13.28
N LEU A 276 -3.88 -12.15 -12.48
CA LEU A 276 -3.34 -10.79 -12.45
C LEU A 276 -2.10 -10.60 -13.34
N ALA A 277 -1.46 -11.69 -13.76
CA ALA A 277 -0.24 -11.66 -14.55
C ALA A 277 -0.52 -10.96 -15.88
N PRO A 278 0.14 -9.82 -16.17
CA PRO A 278 0.03 -9.19 -17.47
C PRO A 278 0.59 -10.14 -18.54
N GLU A 279 -0.01 -10.15 -19.74
CA GLU A 279 0.63 -10.75 -20.91
C GLU A 279 2.05 -10.16 -21.03
N GLU A 280 3.07 -11.02 -21.18
CA GLU A 280 4.49 -10.65 -21.09
C GLU A 280 4.84 -9.39 -21.91
N ASP A 281 5.00 -8.24 -21.25
CA ASP A 281 5.53 -7.01 -21.85
C ASP A 281 6.96 -6.74 -21.39
N GLU A 282 7.88 -6.65 -22.35
CA GLU A 282 9.34 -6.47 -22.22
C GLU A 282 9.70 -5.11 -21.60
N PHE A 283 9.73 -4.97 -20.27
CA PHE A 283 10.25 -3.74 -19.64
C PHE A 283 11.60 -3.90 -18.93
N ILE A 284 12.01 -5.10 -18.48
CA ILE A 284 13.20 -5.25 -17.59
C ILE A 284 14.29 -6.16 -18.16
N SER A 285 14.59 -6.13 -19.48
CA SER A 285 15.80 -6.82 -19.95
C SER A 285 16.65 -6.11 -20.99
N GLY A 286 16.20 -5.01 -21.61
CA GLY A 286 17.00 -4.32 -22.64
C GLY A 286 17.40 -5.22 -23.84
N LYS A 287 16.86 -6.44 -23.94
CA LYS A 287 17.16 -7.38 -25.02
C LYS A 287 16.02 -7.34 -26.02
N LYS A 288 16.23 -6.62 -27.12
CA LYS A 288 15.39 -6.75 -28.33
C LYS A 288 15.39 -8.22 -28.77
N LYS A 289 14.23 -8.90 -28.77
CA LYS A 289 14.06 -10.13 -29.54
C LYS A 289 14.32 -9.83 -31.01
N LYS A 290 15.37 -10.41 -31.59
CA LYS A 290 15.54 -10.50 -33.04
C LYS A 290 14.33 -11.27 -33.58
N LYS A 291 13.49 -10.59 -34.36
CA LYS A 291 12.48 -11.25 -35.20
C LYS A 291 13.21 -12.27 -36.07
N ARG A 292 13.02 -13.56 -35.79
CA ARG A 292 13.27 -14.61 -36.79
C ARG A 292 12.12 -14.49 -37.78
N GLY A 293 12.40 -13.87 -38.93
CA GLY A 293 11.54 -13.98 -40.10
C GLY A 293 11.49 -15.46 -40.50
N GLY A 294 10.29 -16.02 -40.53
CA GLY A 294 10.03 -17.26 -41.23
C GLY A 294 9.91 -16.95 -42.72
N ASN A 295 10.79 -17.59 -43.50
CA ASN A 295 10.45 -18.02 -44.86
C ASN A 295 9.71 -19.34 -44.76
#